data_AF-A0AAE6C4H4-F1
#
_entry.id   AF-A0AAE6C4H4-F1
#
_cell.length_a   1.000
_cell.length_b   1.000
_cell.length_c   1.000
_cell.angle_alpha   90.00
_cell.angle_beta   90.00
_cell.angle_gamma   90.00
#
_symmetry.space_group_name_H-M   'P 1'
#
loop_
_entity.id
_entity.type
_entity.pdbx_description
1 polymer ?
#
loop_
_entity_poly.entity_id
_entity_poly.type
_entity_poly.pdbx_seq_one_letter_code
_entity_poly.pdbx_strand_id
1 'polypeptide(L)'
;MRPLLLALSVLQLFNGVLMLAAPQLWYSVIPGVTETGPFNSHFIRDIGLGFLTAGCALGMASRYAAIARPLVAVASVLLLGHALLHLAEMGCMEPVRPMPCGISP
;
A
#
# COMPACT_ATOMS: atom_id res chain seq x y z
N MET A 1 13.69 -11.39 15.72
CA MET A 1 12.50 -11.08 14.90
C MET A 1 11.55 -10.06 15.53
N ARG A 2 11.35 -10.02 16.86
CA ARG A 2 10.42 -9.07 17.49
C ARG A 2 10.66 -7.58 17.13
N PRO A 3 11.90 -7.05 17.17
CA PRO A 3 12.14 -5.65 16.80
C PRO A 3 11.76 -5.34 15.35
N LEU A 4 12.03 -6.28 14.43
CA LEU A 4 11.65 -6.15 13.02
C LEU A 4 10.12 -6.10 12.85
N LEU A 5 9.39 -7.01 13.49
CA LEU A 5 7.92 -7.03 13.42
C LEU A 5 7.31 -5.75 13.98
N LEU A 6 7.87 -5.22 15.07
CA LEU A 6 7.45 -3.94 15.65
C LEU A 6 7.74 -2.76 14.73
N ALA A 7 8.95 -2.69 14.16
CA ALA A 7 9.31 -1.61 13.24
C ALA A 7 8.39 -1.59 12.01
N LEU A 8 8.14 -2.76 11.41
CA LEU A 8 7.20 -2.90 10.30
C LEU A 8 5.77 -2.56 10.72
N SER A 9 5.32 -3.01 11.89
CA SER A 9 4.00 -2.67 12.44
C SER A 9 3.82 -1.16 12.56
N VAL A 10 4.78 -0.45 13.18
CA VAL A 10 4.73 1.01 13.34
C VAL A 10 4.70 1.71 11.98
N LEU A 11 5.51 1.27 11.03
CA LEU A 11 5.53 1.85 9.68
C LEU A 11 4.16 1.73 8.98
N GLN A 12 3.56 0.54 8.98
CA GLN A 12 2.27 0.33 8.33
C GLN A 12 1.12 1.04 9.04
N LEU A 13 1.16 1.06 10.38
CA LEU A 13 0.18 1.80 11.17
C LEU A 13 0.27 3.30 10.90
N PHE A 14 1.48 3.86 10.88
CA PHE A 14 1.69 5.27 10.56
C PHE A 14 1.19 5.61 9.15
N ASN A 15 1.54 4.80 8.15
CA ASN A 15 1.07 4.99 6.78
C ASN A 15 -0.46 4.93 6.68
N GLY A 16 -1.09 3.89 7.24
CA GLY A 16 -2.54 3.74 7.24
C GLY A 16 -3.27 4.86 7.98
N VAL A 17 -2.75 5.32 9.12
CA VAL A 17 -3.30 6.47 9.86
C VAL A 17 -3.20 7.74 9.01
N LEU A 18 -2.08 7.98 8.34
CA LEU A 18 -1.91 9.16 7.48
C LEU A 18 -2.90 9.14 6.30
N MET A 19 -3.13 7.98 5.69
CA MET A 19 -4.14 7.79 4.64
C MET A 19 -5.57 8.06 5.13
N LEU A 20 -5.90 7.69 6.38
CA LEU A 20 -7.21 7.95 6.96
C LEU A 20 -7.43 9.42 7.35
N ALA A 21 -6.47 9.98 8.08
CA ALA A 21 -6.57 11.29 8.70
C ALA A 21 -6.32 12.43 7.71
N ALA A 22 -5.37 12.26 6.79
CA ALA A 22 -4.97 13.28 5.83
C ALA A 22 -4.74 12.71 4.42
N PRO A 23 -5.78 12.12 3.77
CA PRO A 23 -5.65 11.46 2.46
C PRO A 23 -5.12 12.39 1.37
N GLN A 24 -5.50 13.67 1.40
CA GLN A 24 -5.03 14.66 0.42
C GLN A 24 -3.52 14.91 0.55
N LEU A 25 -3.03 15.05 1.80
CA LEU A 25 -1.61 15.23 2.07
C LEU A 25 -0.84 14.01 1.60
N TRP A 26 -1.28 12.81 2.00
CA TRP A 26 -0.69 11.55 1.56
C TRP A 26 -0.59 11.47 0.04
N TYR A 27 -1.68 11.72 -0.67
CA TYR A 27 -1.70 11.70 -2.14
C TYR A 27 -0.69 12.68 -2.77
N SER A 28 -0.51 13.87 -2.19
CA SER A 28 0.38 14.89 -2.73
C SER A 28 1.88 14.67 -2.47
N VAL A 29 2.25 13.86 -1.47
CA VAL A 29 3.65 13.70 -1.04
C VAL A 29 4.25 12.34 -1.34
N ILE A 30 3.43 11.34 -1.71
CA ILE A 30 3.92 10.02 -2.07
C ILE A 30 4.34 10.02 -3.55
N PRO A 31 5.63 9.76 -3.87
CA PRO A 31 6.12 9.76 -5.24
C PRO A 31 5.36 8.80 -6.14
N GLY A 32 4.99 9.26 -7.34
CA GLY A 32 4.35 8.44 -8.38
C GLY A 32 2.84 8.25 -8.23
N VAL A 33 2.26 8.48 -7.05
CA VAL A 33 0.80 8.31 -6.82
C VAL A 33 -0.03 9.30 -7.64
N THR A 34 0.47 10.52 -7.85
CA THR A 34 -0.22 11.53 -8.69
C THR A 34 -0.30 11.13 -10.15
N GLU A 35 0.62 10.27 -10.60
CA GLU A 35 0.70 9.80 -11.99
C GLU A 35 -0.26 8.63 -12.27
N THR A 36 -0.86 8.02 -11.23
CA THR A 36 -1.76 6.87 -11.39
C THR A 36 -3.23 7.26 -11.61
N GLY A 37 -3.57 8.55 -11.57
CA GLY A 37 -4.93 9.05 -11.78
C GLY A 37 -5.39 10.08 -10.74
N PRO A 38 -6.62 10.62 -10.87
CA PRO A 38 -7.11 11.71 -10.02
C PRO A 38 -7.30 11.31 -8.56
N PHE A 39 -7.23 12.29 -7.66
CA PHE A 39 -7.45 12.10 -6.22
C PHE A 39 -8.83 11.48 -5.92
N ASN A 40 -8.82 10.39 -5.15
CA ASN A 40 -10.03 9.76 -4.61
C ASN A 40 -9.84 9.45 -3.11
N SER A 41 -10.44 10.27 -2.25
CA SER A 41 -10.31 10.13 -0.79
C SER A 41 -10.83 8.81 -0.24
N HIS A 42 -11.92 8.28 -0.80
CA HIS A 42 -12.52 7.03 -0.37
C HIS A 42 -11.55 5.87 -0.66
N PHE A 43 -11.03 5.83 -1.89
CA PHE A 43 -10.06 4.81 -2.31
C PHE A 43 -8.79 4.81 -1.45
N ILE A 44 -8.22 5.99 -1.17
CA ILE A 44 -7.04 6.11 -0.30
C ILE A 44 -7.34 5.59 1.11
N ARG A 45 -8.53 5.88 1.65
CA ARG A 45 -8.91 5.40 2.99
C ARG A 45 -9.09 3.90 3.04
N ASP A 46 -9.66 3.29 1.99
CA ASP A 46 -9.82 1.84 1.90
C ASP A 46 -8.45 1.13 1.88
N ILE A 47 -7.49 1.66 1.11
CA ILE A 47 -6.11 1.15 1.13
C ILE A 47 -5.49 1.34 2.52
N GLY A 48 -5.73 2.50 3.15
CA GLY A 48 -5.29 2.80 4.51
C GLY A 48 -5.76 1.77 5.53
N LEU A 49 -7.01 1.31 5.45
CA LEU A 49 -7.54 0.23 6.29
C LEU A 49 -6.80 -1.10 6.07
N GLY A 50 -6.41 -1.39 4.83
CA GLY A 50 -5.53 -2.52 4.53
C GLY A 50 -4.19 -2.42 5.27
N PHE A 51 -3.51 -1.29 5.15
CA PHE A 51 -2.23 -1.06 5.84
C PHE A 51 -2.36 -1.12 7.37
N LEU A 52 -3.44 -0.57 7.94
CA LEU A 52 -3.72 -0.71 9.37
C LEU A 52 -3.91 -2.17 9.77
N THR A 53 -4.65 -2.95 8.97
CA THR A 53 -4.87 -4.37 9.23
C THR A 53 -3.55 -5.14 9.25
N ALA A 54 -2.69 -4.93 8.25
CA ALA A 54 -1.37 -5.54 8.21
C ALA A 54 -0.48 -5.09 9.40
N GLY A 55 -0.50 -3.80 9.73
CA GLY A 55 0.24 -3.24 10.85
C GLY A 55 -0.19 -3.83 12.21
N CYS A 56 -1.49 -3.96 12.44
CA CYS A 56 -2.06 -4.61 13.63
C CYS A 56 -1.66 -6.08 13.71
N ALA A 57 -1.76 -6.83 12.61
CA ALA A 57 -1.38 -8.24 12.57
C ALA A 57 0.11 -8.43 12.90
N LEU A 58 1.01 -7.62 12.34
CA LEU A 58 2.44 -7.65 12.66
C LEU A 58 2.73 -7.27 14.11
N GLY A 59 2.02 -6.27 14.64
CA GLY A 59 2.11 -5.87 16.04
C GLY A 59 1.70 -6.99 17.00
N MET A 60 0.57 -7.65 16.71
CA MET A 60 0.12 -8.83 17.43
C MET A 60 1.12 -9.99 17.33
N ALA A 61 1.66 -10.26 16.13
CA ALA A 61 2.66 -11.31 15.92
C ALA A 61 3.95 -11.09 16.74
N SER A 62 4.32 -9.83 16.98
CA SER A 62 5.48 -9.50 17.83
C SER A 62 5.28 -9.88 19.30
N ARG A 63 4.02 -9.87 19.77
CA ARG A 63 3.64 -10.14 21.17
C ARG A 63 3.28 -11.61 21.39
N TYR A 64 2.52 -12.21 20.48
CA TYR A 64 1.93 -13.54 20.63
C TYR A 64 2.59 -14.59 19.73
N ALA A 65 3.66 -15.21 20.21
CA ALA A 65 4.46 -16.17 19.44
C ALA A 65 3.65 -17.37 18.92
N ALA A 66 2.65 -17.84 19.68
CA ALA A 66 1.82 -18.99 19.33
C ALA A 66 1.04 -18.81 18.01
N ILE A 67 0.67 -17.57 17.67
CA ILE A 67 -0.12 -17.24 16.48
C ILE A 67 0.65 -16.32 15.51
N ALA A 68 1.95 -16.12 15.72
CA ALA A 68 2.73 -15.19 14.92
C ALA A 68 2.81 -15.58 13.44
N ARG A 69 2.95 -16.88 13.14
CA ARG A 69 3.04 -17.37 11.75
C ARG A 69 1.81 -17.03 10.90
N PRO A 70 0.57 -17.39 11.29
CA PRO A 70 -0.60 -17.03 10.50
C PRO A 70 -0.82 -15.50 10.41
N LEU A 71 -0.53 -14.75 11.47
CA LEU A 71 -0.63 -13.28 11.44
C LEU A 71 0.35 -12.64 10.45
N VAL A 72 1.61 -13.11 10.44
CA VAL A 72 2.61 -12.67 9.46
C VAL A 72 2.18 -13.07 8.05
N ALA A 73 1.66 -14.29 7.85
CA ALA A 73 1.20 -14.74 6.55
C ALA A 73 0.09 -13.83 5.99
N VAL A 74 -0.93 -13.50 6.79
CA VAL A 74 -2.02 -12.62 6.37
C VAL A 74 -1.53 -11.20 6.09
N ALA A 75 -0.66 -10.64 6.94
CA ALA A 75 -0.05 -9.33 6.68
C ALA A 75 0.75 -9.33 5.37
N SER A 76 1.51 -10.39 5.11
CA SER A 76 2.30 -10.56 3.89
C SER A 76 1.45 -10.64 2.63
N VAL A 77 0.23 -11.18 2.67
CA VAL A 77 -0.65 -11.22 1.50
C VAL A 77 -0.90 -9.81 0.96
N LEU A 78 -1.27 -8.87 1.83
CA LEU A 78 -1.45 -7.48 1.42
C LEU A 78 -0.13 -6.84 0.99
N LEU A 79 0.91 -6.92 1.84
CA LEU A 79 2.14 -6.17 1.61
C LEU A 79 2.89 -6.65 0.36
N LEU A 80 2.97 -7.97 0.16
CA LEU A 80 3.59 -8.54 -1.02
C LEU A 80 2.70 -8.34 -2.25
N GLY A 81 1.39 -8.60 -2.15
CA GLY A 81 0.46 -8.39 -3.26
C GLY A 81 0.47 -6.95 -3.76
N HIS A 82 0.47 -5.99 -2.84
CA HIS A 82 0.55 -4.57 -3.15
C HIS A 82 1.90 -4.19 -3.79
N ALA A 83 3.01 -4.68 -3.26
CA ALA A 83 4.32 -4.45 -3.85
C ALA A 83 4.44 -5.06 -5.26
N LEU A 84 3.91 -6.26 -5.46
CA LEU A 84 3.88 -6.92 -6.77
C LEU A 84 3.00 -6.17 -7.78
N LEU A 85 1.88 -5.59 -7.34
CA LEU A 85 1.04 -4.75 -8.19
C LEU A 85 1.84 -3.54 -8.71
N HIS A 86 2.54 -2.83 -7.83
CA HIS A 86 3.41 -1.71 -8.22
C HIS A 86 4.49 -2.14 -9.23
N LEU A 87 5.13 -3.29 -8.99
CA LEU A 87 6.13 -3.81 -9.93
C LEU A 87 5.53 -4.20 -11.28
N ALA A 88 4.34 -4.79 -11.28
CA ALA A 88 3.63 -5.15 -12.51
C ALA A 88 3.23 -3.91 -13.30
N GLU A 89 2.73 -2.86 -12.65
CA GLU A 89 2.36 -1.61 -13.31
C GLU A 89 3.58 -0.86 -13.83
N MET A 90 4.72 -0.88 -13.12
CA MET A 90 5.99 -0.35 -13.61
C MET A 90 6.53 -1.14 -14.82
N GLY A 91 6.43 -2.48 -14.79
CA GLY A 91 6.93 -3.36 -15.84
C GLY A 91 6.04 -3.47 -17.08
N CYS A 92 4.73 -3.29 -16.92
CA CYS A 92 3.73 -3.30 -18.00
C CYS A 92 3.47 -1.92 -18.59
N MET A 93 4.08 -0.85 -18.06
CA MET A 93 4.11 0.45 -18.72
C MET A 93 5.01 0.33 -19.96
N GLU A 94 4.46 -0.16 -21.08
CA GLU A 94 5.10 -0.03 -22.39
C GLU A 94 5.53 1.44 -22.56
N PRO A 95 6.71 1.73 -23.12
CA PRO A 95 7.04 3.10 -23.50
C PRO A 95 5.89 3.60 -24.35
N VAL A 96 5.28 4.71 -23.93
CA VAL A 96 4.16 5.36 -24.62
C VAL A 96 4.47 5.35 -26.11
N ARG A 97 3.84 4.43 -26.86
CA ARG A 97 3.86 4.56 -28.31
C ARG A 97 3.10 5.85 -28.57
N PRO A 98 3.67 6.81 -29.33
CA PRO A 98 2.89 7.97 -29.71
C PRO A 98 1.60 7.45 -30.36
N MET A 99 0.45 7.92 -29.86
CA MET A 99 -0.82 7.61 -30.52
C MET A 99 -0.67 7.96 -32.01
N PRO A 100 -1.11 7.11 -32.94
CA PRO A 100 -1.32 7.55 -34.30
C PRO A 100 -2.30 8.73 -34.24
N CYS A 101 -1.94 9.84 -34.87
CA CYS A 101 -2.85 10.96 -35.04
C CYS A 101 -4.09 10.46 -35.81
N GLY A 102 -5.28 10.59 -35.22
CA GLY A 102 -6.57 10.15 -35.78
C GLY A 102 -7.09 8.89 -35.08
N ILE A 103 -8.27 8.87 -34.47
CA ILE A 103 -9.56 9.33 -34.99
C ILE A 103 -10.44 9.80 -33.82
N SER A 104 -10.99 11.00 -33.94
CA SER A 104 -12.10 11.50 -33.09
C SER A 104 -13.43 10.88 -33.52
N PRO A 105 -14.36 10.58 -32.60
CA PRO A 105 -15.79 10.69 -32.86
C PRO A 105 -16.29 12.14 -32.72
#